data_AF-F2DBH6-F1
#
_entry.id   AF-F2DBH6-F1
#
_cell.length_a   1.000
_cell.length_b   1.000
_cell.length_c   1.000
_cell.angle_alpha   90.00
_cell.angle_beta   90.00
_cell.angle_gamma   90.00
#
_symmetry.space_group_name_H-M   'P 1'
#
loop_
_entity.id
_entity.type
_entity.pdbx_description
1 polymer ?
#
loop_
_entity_poly.entity_id
_entity_poly.type
_entity_poly.pdbx_seq_one_letter_code
_entity_poly.pdbx_strand_id
1 'polypeptide(L)'
;MGMGVGGGGEAAAMAAVEEEGKEEGEGGKGWRAKSKLSAAVAMVGVALALSGVLVLHRSLRHNALVKAEEGIVCMCEERARMLQDQFAVSVNHVHALAILVATFHYEKQPPALDQDTFADYTARTSFERPLLSGVAYAQRVMHADRETFERQQGWIIKTMKHEPSPAQDEYAPVIYSQETVSYIEGLDMMSGEEDRENILRSRATGKAVLTRPFRLMSNHLGVVLTFPVYLVDLPPDAKVEDRVAATAG
;
A
#
# COMPACT_ATOMS: atom_id res chain seq x y z
N MET A 1 39.93 65.41 14.09
CA MET A 1 39.71 66.42 15.15
C MET A 1 39.10 65.65 16.32
N GLY A 2 39.88 65.22 17.30
CA GLY A 2 40.34 66.03 18.44
C GLY A 2 39.65 65.45 19.68
N MET A 3 40.31 64.61 20.47
CA MET A 3 40.99 64.98 21.72
C MET A 3 40.16 65.93 22.60
N GLY A 4 39.86 65.48 23.82
CA GLY A 4 39.21 66.28 24.86
C GLY A 4 39.25 65.57 26.21
N VAL A 5 40.44 65.50 26.79
CA VAL A 5 40.71 65.12 28.19
C VAL A 5 40.62 66.38 29.05
N GLY A 6 40.15 66.22 30.29
CA GLY A 6 40.36 67.17 31.40
C GLY A 6 39.06 67.46 32.15
N GLY A 7 38.98 67.45 33.48
CA GLY A 7 40.01 67.38 34.52
C GLY A 7 39.53 68.21 35.73
N GLY A 8 39.84 67.77 36.95
CA GLY A 8 39.76 68.53 38.21
C GLY A 8 38.34 68.76 38.78
N GLY A 9 38.02 68.53 40.06
CA GLY A 9 38.83 68.44 41.27
C GLY A 9 38.64 69.69 42.14
N GLU A 10 37.98 69.54 43.30
CA GLU A 10 38.05 70.31 44.58
C GLU A 10 36.75 70.01 45.37
N ALA A 11 36.73 69.29 46.50
CA ALA A 11 37.36 69.44 47.83
C ALA A 11 36.60 70.38 48.80
N ALA A 12 36.39 69.84 50.01
CA ALA A 12 36.12 70.48 51.31
C ALA A 12 34.65 70.73 51.72
N ALA A 13 34.19 69.98 52.73
CA ALA A 13 34.15 70.46 54.13
C ALA A 13 33.56 69.38 55.06
N MET A 14 34.39 68.94 56.02
CA MET A 14 33.95 68.26 57.24
C MET A 14 33.32 69.28 58.19
N ALA A 15 32.22 68.91 58.83
CA ALA A 15 31.96 69.27 60.22
C ALA A 15 30.99 68.24 60.82
N ALA A 16 31.53 67.40 61.69
CA ALA A 16 30.78 66.51 62.55
C ALA A 16 30.14 67.32 63.68
N VAL A 17 28.87 67.03 63.96
CA VAL A 17 28.22 67.31 65.24
C VAL A 17 27.66 65.98 65.72
N GLU A 18 28.20 65.47 66.82
CA GLU A 18 27.62 64.40 67.61
C GLU A 18 26.40 64.95 68.36
N GLU A 19 25.27 64.27 68.24
CA GLU A 19 24.25 64.27 69.29
C GLU A 19 23.83 62.83 69.56
N GLU A 20 24.14 62.35 70.77
CA GLU A 20 23.58 61.13 71.33
C GLU A 20 22.09 61.33 71.61
N GLY A 21 21.25 60.54 70.95
CA GLY A 21 19.83 60.37 71.25
C GLY A 21 19.52 58.88 71.34
N LYS A 22 19.54 58.34 72.55
CA LYS A 22 19.22 56.95 72.90
C LYS A 22 17.71 56.74 72.78
N GLU A 23 17.27 55.88 71.86
CA GLU A 23 15.98 55.19 71.96
C GLU A 23 16.19 53.67 71.86
N GLU A 24 15.78 52.99 72.92
CA GLU A 24 15.69 51.53 73.03
C GLU A 24 14.54 51.01 72.14
N GLY A 25 14.69 49.81 71.58
CA GLY A 25 13.53 49.10 71.02
C GLY A 25 13.84 48.01 69.99
N GLU A 26 13.91 46.77 70.46
CA GLU A 26 13.65 45.49 69.76
C GLU A 26 13.28 45.52 68.26
N GLY A 27 14.24 45.71 67.34
CA GLY A 27 13.95 45.73 65.89
C GLY A 27 14.43 44.52 65.05
N GLY A 28 15.29 43.65 65.60
CA GLY A 28 16.13 42.75 64.77
C GLY A 28 15.48 41.45 64.28
N LYS A 29 14.45 40.93 64.96
CA LYS A 29 13.81 39.63 64.59
C LYS A 29 12.70 39.79 63.54
N GLY A 30 11.99 40.92 63.51
CA GLY A 30 10.88 41.17 62.59
C GLY A 30 11.31 41.41 61.14
N TRP A 31 12.42 42.10 60.90
CA TRP A 31 12.92 42.42 59.55
C TRP A 31 13.44 41.18 58.80
N ARG A 32 14.17 40.31 59.50
CA ARG A 32 14.66 39.02 58.95
C ARG A 32 13.54 38.00 58.71
N ALA A 33 12.45 38.05 59.49
CA ALA A 33 11.29 37.20 59.27
C ALA A 33 10.48 37.65 58.04
N LYS A 34 10.28 38.97 57.88
CA LYS A 34 9.60 39.56 56.71
C LYS A 34 10.35 39.32 55.39
N SER A 35 11.68 39.41 55.38
CA SER A 35 12.49 39.13 54.18
C SER A 35 12.52 37.65 53.77
N LYS A 36 12.47 36.73 54.75
CA LYS A 36 12.34 35.29 54.49
C LYS A 36 10.96 34.93 53.95
N LEU A 37 9.92 35.58 54.45
CA LEU A 37 8.54 35.39 53.99
C LEU A 37 8.36 35.90 52.55
N SER A 38 8.91 37.07 52.21
CA SER A 38 8.87 37.59 50.83
C SER A 38 9.68 36.74 49.85
N ALA A 39 10.85 36.23 50.27
CA ALA A 39 11.63 35.29 49.45
C ALA A 39 10.90 33.95 49.25
N ALA A 40 10.20 33.44 50.27
CA ALA A 40 9.40 32.22 50.16
C ALA A 40 8.22 32.40 49.19
N VAL A 41 7.52 33.54 49.26
CA VAL A 41 6.42 33.86 48.33
C VAL A 41 6.93 33.99 46.89
N ALA A 42 8.10 34.60 46.68
CA ALA A 42 8.72 34.68 45.36
C ALA A 42 9.11 33.30 44.81
N MET A 43 9.71 32.43 45.64
CA MET A 43 10.07 31.06 45.25
C MET A 43 8.84 30.21 44.89
N VAL A 44 7.74 30.35 45.62
CA VAL A 44 6.46 29.69 45.31
C VAL A 44 5.90 30.22 43.99
N GLY A 45 5.93 31.53 43.75
CA GLY A 45 5.53 32.12 42.47
C GLY A 45 6.33 31.60 41.28
N VAL A 46 7.65 31.47 41.42
CA VAL A 46 8.53 30.90 40.39
C VAL A 46 8.23 29.41 40.18
N ALA A 47 8.05 28.62 41.24
CA ALA A 47 7.71 27.20 41.13
C ALA A 47 6.37 26.98 40.44
N LEU A 48 5.35 27.81 40.75
CA LEU A 48 4.06 27.77 40.07
C LEU A 48 4.18 28.14 38.59
N ALA A 49 4.96 29.17 38.24
CA ALA A 49 5.21 29.53 36.86
C ALA A 49 5.91 28.41 36.07
N LEU A 50 6.96 27.80 36.65
CA LEU A 50 7.66 26.65 36.04
C LEU A 50 6.73 25.45 35.86
N SER A 51 5.87 25.18 36.84
CA SER A 51 4.87 24.11 36.74
C SER A 51 3.87 24.38 35.61
N GLY A 52 3.42 25.64 35.45
CA GLY A 52 2.53 26.05 34.37
C GLY A 52 3.17 25.90 32.98
N VAL A 53 4.44 26.29 32.84
CA VAL A 53 5.21 26.10 31.59
C VAL A 53 5.39 24.61 31.27
N LEU A 54 5.67 23.77 32.29
CA LEU A 54 5.82 22.33 32.09
C LEU A 54 4.50 21.66 31.67
N VAL A 55 3.37 22.06 32.27
CA VAL A 55 2.03 21.59 31.89
C VAL A 55 1.70 22.02 30.47
N LEU A 56 1.96 23.28 30.12
CA LEU A 56 1.74 23.79 28.75
C LEU A 56 2.62 23.08 27.73
N HIS A 57 3.91 22.87 28.04
CA HIS A 57 4.82 22.13 27.16
C HIS A 57 4.34 20.69 26.96
N ARG A 58 3.86 20.04 28.04
CA ARG A 58 3.31 18.69 27.96
C ARG A 58 2.02 18.63 27.15
N SER A 59 1.10 19.57 27.32
CA SER A 59 -0.15 19.59 26.56
C SER A 59 0.09 19.90 25.08
N LEU A 60 0.97 20.85 24.77
CA LEU A 60 1.38 21.14 23.40
C LEU A 60 2.08 19.93 22.75
N ARG A 61 2.97 19.25 23.46
CA ARG A 61 3.61 18.02 22.95
C ARG A 61 2.61 16.88 22.79
N HIS A 62 1.68 16.69 23.73
CA HIS A 62 0.65 15.68 23.61
C HIS A 62 -0.24 15.94 22.38
N ASN A 63 -0.71 17.18 22.21
CA ASN A 63 -1.50 17.58 21.05
C ASN A 63 -0.72 17.42 19.73
N ALA A 64 0.59 17.70 19.72
CA ALA A 64 1.42 17.47 18.54
C ALA A 64 1.58 15.98 18.21
N LEU A 65 1.72 15.11 19.21
CA LEU A 65 1.79 13.67 19.03
C LEU A 65 0.46 13.09 18.54
N VAL A 66 -0.66 13.51 19.12
CA VAL A 66 -2.00 13.07 18.68
C VAL A 66 -2.24 13.47 17.22
N LYS A 67 -1.91 14.71 16.84
CA LYS A 67 -2.03 15.15 15.43
C LYS A 67 -1.10 14.38 14.49
N ALA A 68 0.09 14.00 14.95
CA ALA A 68 1.01 13.19 14.15
C ALA A 68 0.46 11.76 13.95
N GLU A 69 -0.13 11.18 14.99
CA GLU A 69 -0.79 9.87 14.94
C GLU A 69 -1.99 9.89 14.00
N GLU A 70 -2.92 10.85 14.19
CA GLU A 70 -4.07 11.08 13.31
C GLU A 70 -3.63 11.29 11.85
N GLY A 71 -2.54 12.05 11.63
CA GLY A 71 -1.96 12.26 10.31
C GLY A 71 -1.46 10.97 9.67
N ILE A 72 -0.78 10.10 10.41
CA ILE A 72 -0.29 8.82 9.89
C ILE A 72 -1.44 7.86 9.60
N VAL A 73 -2.44 7.79 10.48
CA VAL A 73 -3.64 6.96 10.28
C VAL A 73 -4.38 7.41 9.02
N CYS A 74 -4.65 8.71 8.87
CA CYS A 74 -5.32 9.26 7.70
C CYS A 74 -4.57 8.95 6.40
N MET A 75 -3.25 9.19 6.36
CA MET A 75 -2.42 8.86 5.18
C MET A 75 -2.42 7.35 4.87
N CYS A 76 -2.43 6.50 5.88
CA CYS A 76 -2.47 5.05 5.72
C CYS A 76 -3.82 4.60 5.13
N GLU A 77 -4.92 5.09 5.69
CA GLU A 77 -6.28 4.79 5.23
C GLU A 77 -6.52 5.29 3.80
N GLU A 78 -6.06 6.49 3.46
CA GLU A 78 -6.16 7.02 2.11
C GLU A 78 -5.40 6.14 1.10
N ARG A 79 -4.17 5.75 1.42
CA ARG A 79 -3.38 4.85 0.54
C ARG A 79 -4.00 3.47 0.41
N ALA A 80 -4.51 2.91 1.51
CA ALA A 80 -5.18 1.62 1.50
C ALA A 80 -6.45 1.65 0.62
N ARG A 81 -7.26 2.71 0.76
CA ARG A 81 -8.45 2.94 -0.06
C ARG A 81 -8.10 3.08 -1.54
N MET A 82 -7.10 3.91 -1.86
CA MET A 82 -6.63 4.07 -3.24
C MET A 82 -6.19 2.73 -3.85
N LEU A 83 -5.40 1.93 -3.12
CA LEU A 83 -4.96 0.62 -3.60
C LEU A 83 -6.15 -0.33 -3.81
N GLN A 84 -7.07 -0.38 -2.85
CA GLN A 84 -8.26 -1.24 -2.91
C GLN A 84 -9.17 -0.86 -4.08
N ASP A 85 -9.43 0.43 -4.30
CA ASP A 85 -10.29 0.92 -5.37
C ASP A 85 -9.67 0.64 -6.76
N GLN A 86 -8.37 0.92 -6.93
CA GLN A 86 -7.66 0.63 -8.18
C GLN A 86 -7.63 -0.88 -8.48
N PHE A 87 -7.51 -1.71 -7.45
CA PHE A 87 -7.56 -3.15 -7.58
C PHE A 87 -8.95 -3.64 -7.95
N ALA A 88 -10.01 -3.11 -7.33
CA ALA A 88 -11.39 -3.45 -7.63
C ALA A 88 -11.77 -3.14 -9.09
N VAL A 89 -11.34 -1.98 -9.62
CA VAL A 89 -11.52 -1.63 -11.04
C VAL A 89 -10.85 -2.66 -11.94
N SER A 90 -9.60 -3.02 -11.63
CA SER A 90 -8.84 -4.00 -12.42
C SER A 90 -9.51 -5.38 -12.42
N VAL A 91 -10.04 -5.84 -11.27
CA VAL A 91 -10.76 -7.12 -11.14
C VAL A 91 -12.03 -7.14 -12.01
N ASN A 92 -12.82 -6.06 -11.99
CA ASN A 92 -14.04 -5.97 -12.78
C ASN A 92 -13.73 -5.99 -14.29
N HIS A 93 -12.67 -5.32 -14.72
CA HIS A 93 -12.27 -5.33 -16.13
C HIS A 93 -11.76 -6.71 -16.58
N VAL A 94 -11.01 -7.43 -15.74
CA VAL A 94 -10.60 -8.81 -16.03
C VAL A 94 -11.81 -9.75 -16.12
N HIS A 95 -12.82 -9.55 -15.28
CA HIS A 95 -14.09 -10.29 -15.41
C HIS A 95 -14.77 -10.02 -16.76
N ALA A 96 -14.80 -8.77 -17.22
CA ALA A 96 -15.34 -8.43 -18.54
C ALA A 96 -14.54 -9.09 -19.68
N LEU A 97 -13.21 -9.21 -19.55
CA LEU A 97 -12.37 -9.95 -20.50
C LEU A 97 -12.70 -11.45 -20.52
N ALA A 98 -13.00 -12.06 -19.37
CA ALA A 98 -13.43 -13.46 -19.32
C ALA A 98 -14.75 -13.68 -20.09
N ILE A 99 -15.71 -12.76 -19.94
CA ILE A 99 -16.96 -12.76 -20.71
C ILE A 99 -16.68 -12.56 -22.21
N LEU A 100 -15.79 -11.64 -22.56
CA LEU A 100 -15.38 -11.41 -23.95
C LEU A 100 -14.82 -12.68 -24.58
N VAL A 101 -13.94 -13.40 -23.89
CA VAL A 101 -13.43 -14.69 -24.39
C VAL A 101 -14.56 -15.71 -24.53
N ALA A 102 -15.43 -15.87 -23.51
CA ALA A 102 -16.58 -16.77 -23.58
C ALA A 102 -17.44 -16.52 -24.84
N THR A 103 -17.84 -15.27 -25.06
CA THR A 103 -18.73 -14.90 -26.16
C THR A 103 -18.05 -14.94 -27.54
N PHE A 104 -16.85 -14.37 -27.68
CA PHE A 104 -16.24 -14.18 -29.01
C PHE A 104 -15.38 -15.36 -29.46
N HIS A 105 -14.86 -16.16 -28.53
CA HIS A 105 -14.09 -17.37 -28.85
C HIS A 105 -14.96 -18.63 -28.87
N TYR A 106 -15.89 -18.81 -27.92
CA TYR A 106 -16.68 -20.05 -27.81
C TYR A 106 -18.11 -19.95 -28.37
N GLU A 107 -18.86 -18.86 -28.11
CA GLU A 107 -20.27 -18.78 -28.54
C GLU A 107 -20.44 -18.35 -30.01
N LYS A 108 -19.56 -17.49 -30.53
CA LYS A 108 -19.60 -17.01 -31.92
C LYS A 108 -19.03 -18.07 -32.86
N GLN A 109 -19.77 -18.38 -33.93
CA GLN A 109 -19.33 -19.31 -34.98
C GLN A 109 -19.38 -18.65 -36.37
N PRO A 110 -18.23 -18.45 -37.07
CA PRO A 110 -16.86 -18.78 -36.65
C PRO A 110 -16.37 -17.89 -35.47
N PRO A 111 -15.33 -18.33 -34.72
CA PRO A 111 -14.72 -17.53 -33.67
C PRO A 111 -14.29 -16.16 -34.22
N ALA A 112 -14.60 -15.11 -33.48
CA ALA A 112 -14.32 -13.71 -33.84
C ALA A 112 -13.20 -13.10 -32.97
N LEU A 113 -12.53 -13.92 -32.17
CA LEU A 113 -11.38 -13.55 -31.36
C LEU A 113 -10.17 -14.36 -31.79
N ASP A 114 -9.09 -13.68 -32.14
CA ASP A 114 -7.77 -14.23 -32.38
C ASP A 114 -6.72 -13.48 -31.53
N GLN A 115 -5.45 -13.91 -31.64
CA GLN A 115 -4.37 -13.33 -30.85
C GLN A 115 -4.16 -11.84 -31.16
N ASP A 116 -4.23 -11.44 -32.44
CA ASP A 116 -4.05 -10.04 -32.85
C ASP A 116 -5.19 -9.15 -32.32
N THR A 117 -6.44 -9.62 -32.41
CA THR A 117 -7.62 -8.91 -31.90
C THR A 117 -7.58 -8.81 -30.38
N PHE A 118 -7.17 -9.88 -29.68
CA PHE A 118 -7.02 -9.87 -28.23
C PHE A 118 -5.90 -8.91 -27.80
N ALA A 119 -4.75 -8.94 -28.47
CA ALA A 119 -3.64 -8.04 -28.18
C ALA A 119 -4.00 -6.57 -28.41
N ASP A 120 -4.64 -6.22 -29.54
CA ASP A 120 -5.10 -4.85 -29.80
C ASP A 120 -6.13 -4.38 -28.76
N TYR A 121 -7.14 -5.20 -28.49
CA TYR A 121 -8.19 -4.85 -27.52
C TYR A 121 -7.62 -4.66 -26.11
N THR A 122 -6.76 -5.57 -25.66
CA THR A 122 -6.16 -5.49 -24.32
C THR A 122 -5.16 -4.34 -24.21
N ALA A 123 -4.39 -4.04 -25.26
CA ALA A 123 -3.53 -2.86 -25.29
C ALA A 123 -4.32 -1.56 -25.19
N ARG A 124 -5.40 -1.42 -25.99
CA ARG A 124 -6.26 -0.23 -26.01
C ARG A 124 -7.03 -0.02 -24.71
N THR A 125 -7.36 -1.09 -24.01
CA THR A 125 -8.06 -1.05 -22.70
C THR A 125 -7.12 -1.18 -21.51
N SER A 126 -5.80 -1.09 -21.69
CA SER A 126 -4.82 -1.23 -20.60
C SER A 126 -5.03 -0.22 -19.47
N PHE A 127 -5.55 0.97 -19.78
CA PHE A 127 -5.88 2.01 -18.80
C PHE A 127 -6.98 1.60 -17.81
N GLU A 128 -7.85 0.65 -18.16
CA GLU A 128 -8.89 0.10 -17.29
C GLU A 128 -8.32 -0.89 -16.23
N ARG A 129 -7.02 -1.20 -16.34
CA ARG A 129 -6.32 -2.16 -15.47
C ARG A 129 -5.06 -1.54 -14.86
N PRO A 130 -5.18 -0.47 -14.05
CA PRO A 130 -4.06 0.33 -13.58
C PRO A 130 -2.99 -0.42 -12.76
N LEU A 131 -3.33 -1.56 -12.15
CA LEU A 131 -2.40 -2.36 -11.32
C LEU A 131 -1.92 -3.65 -11.99
N LEU A 132 -2.32 -3.94 -13.24
CA LEU A 132 -1.95 -5.18 -13.93
C LEU A 132 -0.90 -4.91 -15.00
N SER A 133 0.20 -5.65 -14.98
CA SER A 133 1.26 -5.55 -15.98
C SER A 133 0.85 -6.08 -17.36
N GLY A 134 -0.13 -6.99 -17.39
CA GLY A 134 -0.68 -7.58 -18.60
C GLY A 134 -1.77 -8.57 -18.27
N VAL A 135 -2.43 -9.07 -19.31
CA VAL A 135 -3.48 -10.10 -19.22
C VAL A 135 -3.24 -11.15 -20.30
N ALA A 136 -3.67 -12.37 -20.02
CA ALA A 136 -3.58 -13.48 -20.95
C ALA A 136 -4.74 -14.46 -20.69
N TYR A 137 -5.05 -15.26 -21.71
CA TYR A 137 -6.02 -16.34 -21.65
C TYR A 137 -5.31 -17.68 -21.84
N ALA A 138 -5.44 -18.54 -20.83
CA ALA A 138 -4.98 -19.92 -20.87
C ALA A 138 -6.15 -20.84 -21.14
N GLN A 139 -6.05 -21.67 -22.17
CA GLN A 139 -7.10 -22.63 -22.52
C GLN A 139 -6.84 -23.95 -21.80
N ARG A 140 -7.88 -24.57 -21.26
CA ARG A 140 -7.80 -25.92 -20.71
C ARG A 140 -7.71 -26.93 -21.85
N VAL A 141 -6.68 -27.77 -21.81
CA VAL A 141 -6.45 -28.83 -22.81
C VAL A 141 -6.28 -30.17 -22.09
N MET A 142 -7.10 -31.16 -22.46
CA MET A 142 -6.94 -32.53 -21.96
C MET A 142 -5.78 -33.23 -22.66
N HIS A 143 -5.13 -34.18 -21.98
CA HIS A 143 -4.05 -34.95 -22.60
C HIS A 143 -4.45 -35.63 -23.92
N ALA A 144 -5.66 -36.17 -23.96
CA ALA A 144 -6.21 -36.82 -25.16
C ALA A 144 -6.29 -35.86 -26.37
N ASP A 145 -6.49 -34.57 -26.12
CA ASP A 145 -6.65 -33.55 -27.16
C ASP A 145 -5.36 -32.80 -27.48
N ARG A 146 -4.29 -33.01 -26.70
CA ARG A 146 -3.02 -32.29 -26.82
C ARG A 146 -2.42 -32.33 -28.22
N GLU A 147 -2.36 -33.50 -28.85
CA GLU A 147 -1.74 -33.63 -30.18
C GLU A 147 -2.53 -32.86 -31.25
N THR A 148 -3.86 -32.90 -31.18
CA THR A 148 -4.73 -32.15 -32.09
C THR A 148 -4.62 -30.65 -31.85
N PHE A 149 -4.58 -30.23 -30.59
CA PHE A 149 -4.38 -28.85 -30.19
C PHE A 149 -3.03 -28.29 -30.70
N GLU A 150 -1.91 -28.97 -30.42
CA GLU A 150 -0.58 -28.53 -30.86
C GLU A 150 -0.49 -28.44 -32.39
N ARG A 151 -1.12 -29.39 -33.11
CA ARG A 151 -1.20 -29.36 -34.58
C ARG A 151 -2.00 -28.16 -35.12
N GLN A 152 -3.09 -27.79 -34.44
CA GLN A 152 -3.93 -26.65 -34.82
C GLN A 152 -3.24 -25.31 -34.53
N GLN A 153 -2.58 -25.21 -33.38
CA GLN A 153 -1.88 -23.99 -32.95
C GLN A 153 -0.55 -23.77 -33.71
N GLY A 154 0.08 -24.84 -34.21
CA GLY A 154 1.37 -24.77 -34.88
C GLY A 154 2.57 -24.65 -33.94
N TRP A 155 2.36 -24.87 -32.64
CA TRP A 155 3.40 -24.88 -31.61
C TRP A 155 3.10 -25.93 -30.53
N ILE A 156 4.13 -26.29 -29.75
CA ILE A 156 4.04 -27.28 -28.68
C ILE A 156 3.82 -26.65 -27.32
N ILE A 157 3.11 -27.32 -26.43
CA ILE A 157 2.91 -26.87 -25.05
C ILE A 157 4.24 -26.94 -24.29
N LYS A 158 4.66 -25.83 -23.69
CA LYS A 158 5.90 -25.72 -22.91
C LYS A 158 5.61 -25.51 -21.44
N THR A 159 6.51 -25.94 -20.56
CA THR A 159 6.47 -25.58 -19.15
C THR A 159 6.86 -24.12 -18.93
N MET A 160 6.63 -23.58 -17.74
CA MET A 160 7.10 -22.26 -17.31
C MET A 160 8.64 -22.09 -17.38
N LYS A 161 9.39 -23.19 -17.55
CA LYS A 161 10.85 -23.18 -17.80
C LYS A 161 11.21 -23.19 -19.29
N HIS A 162 10.23 -23.03 -20.19
CA HIS A 162 10.37 -23.10 -21.64
C HIS A 162 10.81 -24.47 -22.20
N GLU A 163 10.63 -25.54 -21.44
CA GLU A 163 10.89 -26.92 -21.88
C GLU A 163 9.60 -27.58 -22.37
N PRO A 164 9.62 -28.54 -23.31
CA PRO A 164 8.43 -29.28 -23.69
C PRO A 164 7.71 -29.87 -22.46
N SER A 165 6.39 -29.65 -22.35
CA SER A 165 5.64 -30.11 -21.17
C SER A 165 5.58 -31.65 -21.16
N PRO A 166 5.89 -32.33 -20.03
CA PRO A 166 5.76 -33.78 -19.90
C PRO A 166 4.29 -34.21 -20.02
N ALA A 167 4.03 -35.52 -20.02
CA ALA A 167 2.66 -36.02 -20.00
C ALA A 167 2.00 -35.70 -18.64
N GLN A 168 0.92 -34.91 -18.70
CA GLN A 168 0.02 -34.54 -17.62
C GLN A 168 -1.43 -34.85 -18.03
N ASP A 169 -2.34 -34.98 -17.07
CA ASP A 169 -3.76 -35.23 -17.31
C ASP A 169 -4.45 -34.08 -18.07
N GLU A 170 -4.12 -32.85 -17.67
CA GLU A 170 -4.58 -31.60 -18.28
C GLU A 170 -3.48 -30.54 -18.27
N TYR A 171 -3.62 -29.56 -19.16
CA TYR A 171 -2.70 -28.44 -19.35
C TYR A 171 -3.51 -27.15 -19.40
N ALA A 172 -2.86 -26.02 -19.10
CA ALA A 172 -3.40 -24.69 -19.32
C ALA A 172 -2.45 -23.82 -20.16
N PRO A 173 -2.22 -24.17 -21.46
CA PRO A 173 -1.41 -23.36 -22.35
C PRO A 173 -2.04 -21.99 -22.62
N VAL A 174 -1.23 -20.94 -22.59
CA VAL A 174 -1.66 -19.59 -22.99
C VAL A 174 -1.82 -19.51 -24.51
N ILE A 175 -3.04 -19.23 -24.97
CA ILE A 175 -3.36 -19.05 -26.40
C ILE A 175 -3.53 -17.59 -26.78
N TYR A 176 -3.93 -16.73 -25.84
CA TYR A 176 -4.00 -15.29 -26.06
C TYR A 176 -3.21 -14.52 -25.03
N SER A 177 -2.47 -13.51 -25.45
CA SER A 177 -1.66 -12.68 -24.54
C SER A 177 -1.62 -11.23 -24.99
N GLN A 178 -1.66 -10.32 -24.01
CA GLN A 178 -1.32 -8.92 -24.26
C GLN A 178 0.17 -8.82 -24.61
N GLU A 179 0.54 -7.90 -25.50
CA GLU A 179 1.92 -7.75 -25.99
C GLU A 179 2.96 -7.61 -24.85
N THR A 180 2.60 -6.96 -23.74
CA THR A 180 3.44 -6.78 -22.55
C THR A 180 3.80 -8.07 -21.83
N VAL A 181 3.06 -9.16 -22.07
CA VAL A 181 3.27 -10.49 -21.49
C VAL A 181 3.40 -11.58 -22.55
N SER A 182 3.71 -11.23 -23.81
CA SER A 182 3.85 -12.18 -24.94
C SER A 182 4.81 -13.34 -24.68
N TYR A 183 5.78 -13.19 -23.77
CA TYR A 183 6.73 -14.25 -23.40
C TYR A 183 6.08 -15.48 -22.75
N ILE A 184 4.81 -15.41 -22.31
CA ILE A 184 4.08 -16.55 -21.75
C ILE A 184 3.25 -17.32 -22.78
N GLU A 185 3.22 -16.90 -24.05
CA GLU A 185 2.49 -17.59 -25.10
C GLU A 185 2.97 -19.05 -25.27
N GLY A 186 2.02 -19.98 -25.31
CA GLY A 186 2.27 -21.42 -25.37
C GLY A 186 2.83 -22.05 -24.09
N LEU A 187 3.00 -21.27 -23.01
CA LEU A 187 3.40 -21.80 -21.71
C LEU A 187 2.18 -22.39 -20.98
N ASP A 188 2.38 -23.55 -20.40
CA ASP A 188 1.45 -24.26 -19.53
C ASP A 188 1.48 -23.65 -18.14
N MET A 189 0.45 -22.85 -17.84
CA MET A 189 0.30 -22.19 -16.55
C MET A 189 0.12 -23.19 -15.39
N MET A 190 -0.28 -24.44 -15.67
CA MET A 190 -0.35 -25.49 -14.63
C MET A 190 1.01 -26.07 -14.24
N SER A 191 2.08 -25.78 -14.98
CA SER A 191 3.43 -26.22 -14.63
C SER A 191 4.09 -25.37 -13.53
N GLY A 192 3.53 -24.19 -13.21
CA GLY A 192 3.87 -23.38 -12.04
C GLY A 192 2.94 -23.74 -10.87
N GLU A 193 3.50 -23.94 -9.67
CA GLU A 193 2.71 -24.38 -8.51
C GLU A 193 1.69 -23.31 -8.05
N GLU A 194 2.12 -22.05 -8.00
CA GLU A 194 1.27 -20.92 -7.61
C GLU A 194 0.11 -20.71 -8.59
N ASP A 195 0.41 -20.73 -9.89
CA ASP A 195 -0.57 -20.58 -10.96
C ASP A 195 -1.52 -21.79 -11.01
N ARG A 196 -1.01 -23.02 -10.87
CA ARG A 196 -1.82 -24.24 -10.80
C ARG A 196 -2.82 -24.20 -9.64
N GLU A 197 -2.37 -23.87 -8.43
CA GLU A 197 -3.26 -23.76 -7.26
C GLU A 197 -4.37 -22.72 -7.53
N ASN A 198 -4.00 -21.60 -8.16
CA ASN A 198 -4.95 -20.53 -8.45
C ASN A 198 -5.97 -20.94 -9.52
N ILE A 199 -5.55 -21.58 -10.60
CA ILE A 199 -6.45 -22.07 -11.67
C ILE A 199 -7.45 -23.08 -11.11
N LEU A 200 -6.98 -24.07 -10.33
CA LEU A 200 -7.84 -25.09 -9.74
C LEU A 200 -8.86 -24.48 -8.78
N ARG A 201 -8.46 -23.49 -7.96
CA ARG A 201 -9.36 -22.79 -7.04
C ARG A 201 -10.34 -21.88 -7.77
N SER A 202 -9.89 -21.19 -8.82
CA SER A 202 -10.68 -20.31 -9.66
C SER A 202 -11.89 -21.07 -10.24
N ARG A 203 -11.62 -22.19 -10.93
CA ARG A 203 -12.68 -23.00 -11.56
C ARG A 203 -13.57 -23.74 -10.56
N ALA A 204 -13.04 -24.14 -9.40
CA ALA A 204 -13.88 -24.79 -8.39
C ALA A 204 -14.87 -23.81 -7.75
N THR A 205 -14.49 -22.54 -7.60
CA THR A 205 -15.31 -21.52 -6.93
C THR A 205 -16.17 -20.68 -7.87
N GLY A 206 -15.81 -20.60 -9.16
CA GLY A 206 -16.48 -19.70 -10.10
C GLY A 206 -16.25 -18.22 -9.82
N LYS A 207 -15.16 -17.87 -9.13
CA LYS A 207 -14.86 -16.49 -8.71
C LYS A 207 -13.41 -16.13 -9.01
N ALA A 208 -13.17 -14.83 -8.99
CA ALA A 208 -11.83 -14.25 -8.99
C ALA A 208 -11.01 -14.77 -7.81
N VAL A 209 -9.77 -15.22 -8.07
CA VAL A 209 -8.86 -15.70 -7.03
C VAL A 209 -7.46 -15.12 -7.21
N LEU A 210 -6.77 -14.93 -6.08
CA LEU A 210 -5.42 -14.39 -6.04
C LEU A 210 -4.43 -15.41 -5.49
N THR A 211 -3.24 -15.43 -6.07
CA THR A 211 -2.09 -16.16 -5.51
C THR A 211 -1.58 -15.49 -4.23
N ARG A 212 -0.73 -16.21 -3.49
CA ARG A 212 0.17 -15.55 -2.54
C ARG A 212 1.22 -14.74 -3.31
N PRO A 213 1.82 -13.70 -2.71
CA PRO A 213 2.90 -12.97 -3.37
C PRO A 213 4.06 -13.89 -3.73
N PHE A 214 4.46 -13.88 -4.99
CA PHE A 214 5.61 -14.65 -5.51
C PHE A 214 6.33 -13.86 -6.60
N ARG A 215 7.52 -14.30 -6.99
CA ARG A 215 8.25 -13.67 -8.09
C ARG A 215 7.65 -14.11 -9.41
N LEU A 216 7.09 -13.14 -10.14
CA LEU A 216 6.62 -13.34 -11.51
C LEU A 216 7.80 -13.64 -12.44
N MET A 217 7.50 -14.12 -13.65
CA MET A 217 8.50 -14.33 -14.71
C MET A 217 9.28 -13.06 -15.09
N SER A 218 8.71 -11.88 -14.82
CA SER A 218 9.38 -10.57 -14.94
C SER A 218 10.39 -10.27 -13.81
N ASN A 219 10.59 -11.20 -12.87
CA ASN A 219 11.35 -11.04 -11.61
C ASN A 219 10.79 -10.02 -10.61
N HIS A 220 9.64 -9.41 -10.87
CA HIS A 220 8.95 -8.57 -9.90
C HIS A 220 8.14 -9.41 -8.90
N LEU A 221 8.10 -8.97 -7.63
CA LEU A 221 7.20 -9.53 -6.64
C LEU A 221 5.78 -9.07 -6.95
N GLY A 222 4.88 -10.02 -7.15
CA GLY A 222 3.50 -9.72 -7.52
C GLY A 222 2.54 -10.83 -7.12
N VAL A 223 1.28 -10.64 -7.50
CA VAL A 223 0.20 -11.62 -7.35
C VAL A 223 -0.44 -11.85 -8.72
N VAL A 224 -0.93 -13.06 -8.96
CA VAL A 224 -1.69 -13.40 -10.17
C VAL A 224 -3.16 -13.45 -9.82
N LEU A 225 -3.96 -12.75 -10.62
CA LEU A 225 -5.42 -12.76 -10.58
C LEU A 225 -5.93 -13.71 -11.66
N THR A 226 -6.74 -14.70 -11.28
CA THR A 226 -7.30 -15.68 -12.22
C THR A 226 -8.82 -15.65 -12.16
N PHE A 227 -9.45 -15.72 -13.34
CA PHE A 227 -10.89 -15.90 -13.52
C PHE A 227 -11.12 -17.15 -14.37
N PRO A 228 -12.14 -17.96 -14.05
CA PRO A 228 -12.49 -19.11 -14.87
C PRO A 228 -13.39 -18.68 -16.03
N VAL A 229 -13.19 -19.28 -17.19
CA VAL A 229 -14.10 -19.18 -18.34
C VAL A 229 -14.83 -20.51 -18.48
N TYR A 230 -16.16 -20.47 -18.54
CA TYR A 230 -17.00 -21.67 -18.71
C TYR A 230 -17.60 -21.71 -20.11
N LEU A 231 -17.78 -22.92 -20.65
CA LEU A 231 -18.43 -23.16 -21.94
C LEU A 231 -19.95 -22.99 -21.90
N VAL A 232 -20.54 -23.06 -20.71
CA VAL A 232 -21.99 -22.98 -20.50
C VAL A 232 -22.29 -22.07 -19.32
N ASP A 233 -23.44 -21.41 -19.36
CA ASP A 233 -23.96 -20.66 -18.22
C ASP A 233 -24.28 -21.63 -17.09
N LEU A 234 -23.47 -21.56 -16.03
CA LEU A 234 -23.67 -22.36 -14.84
C LEU A 234 -24.55 -21.63 -13.83
N PRO A 235 -25.49 -22.33 -13.17
CA PRO A 235 -26.28 -21.72 -12.11
C PRO A 235 -25.38 -21.32 -10.92
N PRO A 236 -25.79 -20.33 -10.11
CA PRO A 236 -24.97 -19.84 -9.00
C PRO A 236 -24.61 -20.93 -7.96
N ASP A 237 -25.47 -21.93 -7.81
CA ASP A 237 -25.35 -23.08 -6.89
C ASP A 237 -24.79 -24.34 -7.57
N ALA A 238 -24.22 -24.22 -8.79
CA ALA A 238 -23.57 -25.34 -9.48
C ALA A 238 -22.50 -25.99 -8.61
N LYS A 239 -22.48 -27.33 -8.61
CA LYS A 239 -21.50 -28.12 -7.87
C LYS A 239 -20.11 -27.95 -8.46
N VAL A 240 -19.10 -28.26 -7.65
CA VAL A 240 -17.69 -28.14 -8.05
C VAL A 240 -17.40 -29.02 -9.27
N GLU A 241 -17.95 -30.23 -9.32
CA GLU A 241 -17.75 -31.18 -10.42
C GLU A 241 -18.32 -30.65 -11.73
N ASP A 242 -19.51 -30.03 -11.68
CA ASP A 242 -20.15 -29.43 -12.85
C ASP A 242 -19.35 -28.22 -13.37
N ARG A 243 -18.83 -27.39 -12.45
CA ARG A 243 -17.93 -26.26 -12.80
C ARG A 243 -16.66 -26.75 -13.47
N VAL A 244 -16.02 -27.76 -12.88
CA VAL A 244 -14.81 -28.37 -13.45
C VAL A 244 -15.12 -28.95 -14.83
N ALA A 245 -16.24 -29.66 -15.03
CA ALA A 245 -16.59 -30.21 -16.33
C ALA A 245 -16.84 -29.12 -17.39
N ALA A 246 -17.45 -28.00 -17.01
CA ALA A 246 -17.76 -26.88 -17.90
C ALA A 246 -16.59 -25.91 -18.16
N THR A 247 -15.45 -26.07 -17.48
CA THR A 247 -14.31 -25.13 -17.59
C THR A 247 -13.66 -25.21 -18.97
N ALA A 248 -13.60 -24.05 -19.64
CA ALA A 248 -12.92 -23.83 -20.92
C ALA A 248 -11.46 -23.37 -20.74
N GLY A 249 -11.18 -22.61 -19.67
CA GLY A 249 -9.88 -22.01 -19.35
C GLY A 249 -9.88 -21.35 -17.97
#